data_AF-A0A1Q2YPD3-F1
#
_entry.id   AF-A0A1Q2YPD3-F1
#
_cell.length_a   1.000
_cell.length_b   1.000
_cell.length_c   1.000
_cell.angle_alpha   90.00
_cell.angle_beta   90.00
_cell.angle_gamma   90.00
#
_symmetry.space_group_name_H-M   'P 1'
#
loop_
_entity.id
_entity.type
_entity.pdbx_description
1 polymer ?
#
loop_
_entity_poly.entity_id
_entity_poly.type
_entity_poly.pdbx_seq_one_letter_code
_entity_poly.pdbx_strand_id
1 'polypeptide(L)'
;MTLAEILALHPKGADAATLRDAITHAQDLRASLLQRAGELEQTRRNGLLTLEATDILQASSAATEARLDADRIEALLPAMEQDWRTASGQEALAELREAVKPVADAVAALEAWKKDLATIRKLIGKGLRLQDAAAAARQSYLSQVDDSYRRSEVMAAGPLGVTVPAMPDTLPRQLFPNWELTEEDL
;
A
#
# COMPACT_ATOMS: atom_id res chain seq x y z
N MET A 1 -29.39 35.71 -11.38
CA MET A 1 -27.95 35.45 -11.16
C MET A 1 -27.19 35.64 -12.47
N THR A 2 -25.90 35.97 -12.39
CA THR A 2 -25.04 36.06 -13.58
C THR A 2 -24.48 34.69 -13.97
N LEU A 3 -24.06 34.54 -15.23
CA LEU A 3 -23.38 33.33 -15.68
C LEU A 3 -22.08 33.08 -14.88
N ALA A 4 -21.37 34.15 -14.51
CA ALA A 4 -20.14 34.06 -13.71
C ALA A 4 -20.42 33.50 -12.31
N GLU A 5 -21.52 33.92 -11.66
CA GLU A 5 -21.93 33.38 -10.36
C GLU A 5 -22.28 31.89 -10.43
N ILE A 6 -22.93 31.45 -11.50
CA ILE A 6 -23.26 30.03 -11.69
C ILE A 6 -22.00 29.21 -11.92
N LEU A 7 -21.08 29.69 -12.76
CA LEU A 7 -19.81 29.00 -13.00
C LEU A 7 -18.92 28.97 -11.75
N ALA A 8 -19.01 29.97 -10.87
CA ALA A 8 -18.29 29.99 -9.61
C ALA A 8 -18.72 28.88 -8.63
N LEU A 9 -19.91 28.29 -8.81
CA LEU A 9 -20.34 27.11 -8.04
C LEU A 9 -19.52 25.86 -8.36
N HIS A 10 -18.77 25.85 -9.46
CA HIS A 10 -17.96 24.72 -9.88
C HIS A 10 -16.45 24.99 -9.66
N PRO A 11 -15.89 24.58 -8.51
CA PRO A 11 -14.46 24.72 -8.23
C PRO A 11 -13.64 23.68 -9.01
N LYS A 12 -13.29 23.99 -10.25
CA LYS A 12 -12.51 23.11 -11.12
C LYS A 12 -11.14 22.78 -10.52
N GLY A 13 -10.77 21.50 -10.55
CA GLY A 13 -9.46 21.02 -10.08
C GLY A 13 -9.30 20.96 -8.56
N ALA A 14 -10.39 21.11 -7.81
CA ALA A 14 -10.41 20.85 -6.37
C ALA A 14 -10.39 19.32 -6.08
N ASP A 15 -10.15 18.98 -4.82
CA ASP A 15 -10.21 17.59 -4.34
C ASP A 15 -11.65 17.04 -4.33
N ALA A 16 -11.78 15.73 -4.18
CA ALA A 16 -13.08 15.07 -4.22
C ALA A 16 -14.02 15.53 -3.10
N ALA A 17 -13.48 15.90 -1.92
CA ALA A 17 -14.26 16.41 -0.81
C ALA A 17 -14.87 17.78 -1.13
N THR A 18 -14.06 18.72 -1.61
CA THR A 18 -14.49 20.07 -1.99
C THR A 18 -15.50 20.03 -3.13
N LEU A 19 -15.28 19.16 -4.14
CA LEU A 19 -16.24 18.99 -5.24
C LEU A 19 -17.58 18.45 -4.75
N ARG A 20 -17.57 17.51 -3.80
CA ARG A 20 -18.79 16.96 -3.20
C ARG A 20 -19.58 18.03 -2.44
N ASP A 21 -18.90 18.83 -1.62
CA ASP A 21 -19.53 19.92 -0.88
C ASP A 21 -20.10 20.98 -1.84
N ALA A 22 -19.38 21.29 -2.91
CA ALA A 22 -19.85 22.20 -3.95
C ALA A 22 -21.11 21.68 -4.67
N ILE A 23 -21.18 20.37 -4.96
CA ILE A 23 -22.38 19.73 -5.54
C ILE A 23 -23.56 19.89 -4.58
N THR A 24 -23.37 19.59 -3.30
CA THR A 24 -24.44 19.73 -2.28
C THR A 24 -24.91 21.18 -2.20
N HIS A 25 -23.99 22.14 -2.13
CA HIS A 25 -24.32 23.56 -2.11
C HIS A 25 -25.09 24.00 -3.37
N ALA A 26 -24.69 23.51 -4.56
CA ALA A 26 -25.40 23.80 -5.80
C ALA A 26 -26.83 23.21 -5.80
N GLN A 27 -27.01 21.98 -5.30
CA GLN A 27 -28.32 21.34 -5.16
C GLN A 27 -29.24 22.11 -4.21
N ASP A 28 -28.71 22.54 -3.05
CA ASP A 28 -29.46 23.33 -2.07
C ASP A 28 -29.87 24.69 -2.63
N LEU A 29 -28.96 25.37 -3.34
CA LEU A 29 -29.24 26.64 -4.00
C LEU A 29 -30.32 26.49 -5.07
N ARG A 30 -30.27 25.43 -5.89
CA ARG A 30 -31.31 25.12 -6.87
C ARG A 30 -32.67 24.93 -6.18
N ALA A 31 -32.71 24.17 -5.09
CA ALA A 31 -33.95 23.93 -4.36
C ALA A 31 -34.54 25.24 -3.79
N SER A 32 -33.68 26.09 -3.21
CA SER A 32 -34.05 27.43 -2.71
C SER A 32 -34.63 28.33 -3.80
N LEU A 33 -34.03 28.35 -5.00
CA LEU A 33 -34.53 29.12 -6.14
C LEU A 33 -35.90 28.63 -6.62
N LEU A 34 -36.11 27.32 -6.70
CA LEU A 34 -37.42 26.74 -7.06
C LEU A 34 -38.49 27.05 -6.03
N GLN A 35 -38.15 26.99 -4.73
CA GLN A 35 -39.05 27.39 -3.66
C GLN A 35 -39.45 28.86 -3.80
N ARG A 36 -38.48 29.76 -3.98
CA ARG A 36 -38.73 31.19 -4.18
C ARG A 36 -39.61 31.46 -5.39
N ALA A 37 -39.39 30.75 -6.50
CA ALA A 37 -40.25 30.86 -7.68
C ALA A 37 -41.71 30.46 -7.37
N GLY A 38 -41.91 29.38 -6.60
CA GLY A 38 -43.23 28.94 -6.14
C GLY A 38 -43.93 29.97 -5.24
N GLU A 39 -43.20 30.56 -4.29
CA GLU A 39 -43.71 31.60 -3.40
C GLU A 39 -44.13 32.87 -4.17
N LEU A 40 -43.35 33.27 -5.17
CA LEU A 40 -43.66 34.41 -6.03
C LEU A 40 -44.88 34.14 -6.93
N GLU A 41 -45.02 32.92 -7.46
CA GLU A 41 -46.23 32.53 -8.18
C GLU A 41 -47.47 32.51 -7.29
N GLN A 42 -47.34 32.07 -6.04
CA GLN A 42 -48.44 32.10 -5.09
C GLN A 42 -48.83 33.53 -4.74
N THR A 43 -47.85 34.41 -4.54
CA THR A 43 -48.05 35.84 -4.33
C THR A 43 -48.79 36.46 -5.51
N ARG A 44 -48.38 36.14 -6.74
CA ARG A 44 -49.06 36.57 -7.97
C ARG A 44 -50.52 36.12 -8.01
N ARG A 45 -50.80 34.85 -7.69
CA ARG A 45 -52.16 34.28 -7.69
C ARG A 45 -53.05 34.95 -6.66
N ASN A 46 -52.54 35.13 -5.43
CA ASN A 46 -53.27 35.77 -4.35
C ASN A 46 -53.52 37.26 -4.64
N GLY A 47 -52.59 37.91 -5.32
CA GLY A 47 -52.62 39.34 -5.62
C GLY A 47 -53.43 39.75 -6.85
N LEU A 48 -54.00 38.82 -7.62
CA LEU A 48 -54.66 39.13 -8.90
C LEU A 48 -55.78 40.19 -8.81
N LEU A 49 -56.42 40.32 -7.66
CA LEU A 49 -57.52 41.25 -7.43
C LEU A 49 -57.15 42.40 -6.47
N THR A 50 -55.94 42.38 -5.89
CA THR A 50 -55.55 43.27 -4.79
C THR A 50 -54.25 44.03 -5.03
N LEU A 51 -53.40 43.54 -5.94
CA LEU A 51 -52.14 44.17 -6.30
C LEU A 51 -52.29 44.96 -7.60
N GLU A 52 -51.44 45.99 -7.73
CA GLU A 52 -51.29 46.73 -8.97
C GLU A 52 -50.69 45.84 -10.07
N ALA A 53 -51.02 46.14 -11.32
CA ALA A 53 -50.56 45.35 -12.47
C ALA A 53 -49.03 45.26 -12.57
N THR A 54 -48.31 46.31 -12.12
CA THR A 54 -46.85 46.35 -12.08
C THR A 54 -46.27 45.31 -11.12
N ASP A 55 -46.88 45.11 -9.96
CA ASP A 55 -46.39 44.20 -8.93
C ASP A 55 -46.61 42.74 -9.35
N ILE A 56 -47.73 42.47 -10.02
CA ILE A 56 -48.03 41.17 -10.63
C ILE A 56 -46.97 40.82 -11.70
N LEU A 57 -46.61 41.78 -12.54
CA LEU A 57 -45.58 41.61 -13.57
C LEU A 57 -44.18 41.39 -12.97
N GLN A 58 -43.82 42.17 -11.93
CA GLN A 58 -42.55 41.99 -11.22
C GLN A 58 -42.45 40.61 -10.57
N ALA A 59 -43.51 40.15 -9.88
CA ALA A 59 -43.55 38.82 -9.28
C ALA A 59 -43.40 37.71 -10.34
N SER A 60 -44.05 37.88 -11.51
CA SER A 60 -43.92 36.94 -12.63
C SER A 60 -42.51 36.92 -13.22
N SER A 61 -41.88 38.08 -13.41
CA SER A 61 -40.52 38.18 -13.92
C SER A 61 -39.53 37.52 -12.96
N ALA A 62 -39.62 37.85 -11.67
CA ALA A 62 -38.75 37.30 -10.64
C ALA A 62 -38.91 35.78 -10.49
N ALA A 63 -40.14 35.25 -10.60
CA ALA A 63 -40.37 33.80 -10.60
C ALA A 63 -39.73 33.10 -11.81
N THR A 64 -39.80 33.74 -12.99
CA THR A 64 -39.21 33.23 -14.22
C THR A 64 -37.68 33.24 -14.15
N GLU A 65 -37.09 34.33 -13.64
CA GLU A 65 -35.65 34.43 -13.42
C GLU A 65 -35.13 33.38 -12.43
N ALA A 66 -35.83 33.19 -11.31
CA ALA A 66 -35.45 32.18 -10.32
C ALA A 66 -35.50 30.75 -10.90
N ARG A 67 -36.49 30.44 -11.75
CA ARG A 67 -36.53 29.15 -12.48
C ARG A 67 -35.39 29.02 -13.46
N LEU A 68 -35.12 30.06 -14.25
CA LEU A 68 -34.02 30.04 -15.21
C LEU A 68 -32.67 29.81 -14.52
N ASP A 69 -32.44 30.44 -13.37
CA ASP A 69 -31.23 30.22 -12.58
C ASP A 69 -31.17 28.79 -12.02
N ALA A 70 -32.29 28.24 -11.55
CA ALA A 70 -32.37 26.84 -11.10
C ALA A 70 -32.06 25.84 -12.24
N ASP A 71 -32.59 26.08 -13.44
CA ASP A 71 -32.34 25.26 -14.62
C ASP A 71 -30.87 25.31 -15.06
N ARG A 72 -30.24 26.48 -14.95
CA ARG A 72 -28.80 26.64 -15.24
C ARG A 72 -27.94 25.87 -14.25
N ILE A 73 -28.30 25.88 -12.97
CA ILE A 73 -27.61 25.06 -11.96
C ILE A 73 -27.82 23.58 -12.26
N GLU A 74 -29.04 23.16 -12.62
CA GLU A 74 -29.33 21.79 -13.02
C GLU A 74 -28.47 21.32 -14.19
N ALA A 75 -28.26 22.18 -15.19
CA ALA A 75 -27.39 21.88 -16.32
C ALA A 75 -25.90 21.77 -15.92
N LEU A 76 -25.48 22.41 -14.82
CA LEU A 76 -24.10 22.38 -14.32
C LEU A 76 -23.80 21.11 -13.51
N LEU A 77 -24.79 20.57 -12.78
CA LEU A 77 -24.61 19.44 -11.87
C LEU A 77 -23.95 18.20 -12.52
N PRO A 78 -24.33 17.75 -13.74
CA PRO A 78 -23.69 16.59 -14.36
C PRO A 78 -22.19 16.77 -14.60
N ALA A 79 -21.76 18.00 -14.93
CA ALA A 79 -20.34 18.31 -15.12
C ALA A 79 -19.58 18.27 -13.78
N MET A 80 -20.17 18.83 -12.71
CA MET A 80 -19.60 18.77 -11.37
C MET A 80 -19.48 17.33 -10.86
N GLU A 81 -20.50 16.50 -11.08
CA GLU A 81 -20.48 15.07 -10.71
C GLU A 81 -19.39 14.30 -11.46
N GLN A 82 -19.19 14.60 -12.74
CA GLN A 82 -18.14 13.95 -13.53
C GLN A 82 -16.75 14.32 -13.03
N ASP A 83 -16.52 15.59 -12.69
CA ASP A 83 -15.26 16.06 -12.13
C ASP A 83 -15.03 15.44 -10.74
N TRP A 84 -16.07 15.35 -9.91
CA TRP A 84 -16.01 14.65 -8.61
C TRP A 84 -15.62 13.18 -8.73
N ARG A 85 -16.26 12.42 -9.64
CA ARG A 85 -15.91 11.01 -9.89
C ARG A 85 -14.47 10.85 -10.35
N THR A 86 -13.99 11.78 -11.18
CA THR A 86 -12.62 11.77 -11.69
C THR A 86 -11.62 12.03 -10.57
N ALA A 87 -11.83 13.06 -9.76
CA ALA A 87 -10.97 13.38 -8.61
C ALA A 87 -10.95 12.23 -7.60
N SER A 88 -12.12 11.70 -7.23
CA SER A 88 -12.24 10.57 -6.30
C SER A 88 -11.53 9.32 -6.81
N GLY A 89 -11.65 9.02 -8.12
CA GLY A 89 -10.93 7.90 -8.72
C GLY A 89 -9.41 8.09 -8.71
N GLN A 90 -8.93 9.32 -8.95
CA GLN A 90 -7.50 9.63 -8.90
C GLN A 90 -6.93 9.52 -7.48
N GLU A 91 -7.65 10.00 -6.48
CA GLU A 91 -7.28 9.88 -5.06
C GLU A 91 -7.21 8.41 -4.63
N ALA A 92 -8.24 7.61 -4.96
CA ALA A 92 -8.24 6.18 -4.65
C ALA A 92 -7.09 5.43 -5.35
N LEU A 93 -6.77 5.78 -6.60
CA LEU A 93 -5.62 5.21 -7.30
C LEU A 93 -4.29 5.61 -6.67
N ALA A 94 -4.17 6.83 -6.15
CA ALA A 94 -2.98 7.27 -5.44
C ALA A 94 -2.79 6.48 -4.13
N GLU A 95 -3.85 6.30 -3.36
CA GLU A 95 -3.83 5.50 -2.13
C GLU A 95 -3.43 4.04 -2.40
N LEU A 96 -4.01 3.42 -3.44
CA LEU A 96 -3.65 2.05 -3.84
C LEU A 96 -2.19 1.93 -4.28
N ARG A 97 -1.64 2.93 -4.98
CA ARG A 97 -0.23 2.92 -5.40
C ARG A 97 0.71 2.96 -4.20
N GLU A 98 0.42 3.81 -3.22
CA GLU A 98 1.20 3.85 -1.98
C GLU A 98 1.08 2.55 -1.18
N ALA A 99 -0.12 1.97 -1.11
CA ALA A 99 -0.35 0.70 -0.42
C ALA A 99 0.39 -0.49 -1.07
N VAL A 100 0.62 -0.47 -2.38
CA VAL A 100 1.34 -1.53 -3.11
C VAL A 100 2.86 -1.46 -2.90
N LYS A 101 3.41 -0.30 -2.55
CA LYS A 101 4.86 -0.09 -2.46
C LYS A 101 5.58 -1.08 -1.51
N PRO A 102 5.12 -1.33 -0.28
CA PRO A 102 5.76 -2.31 0.61
C PRO A 102 5.72 -3.75 0.06
N VAL A 103 4.66 -4.10 -0.67
CA VAL A 103 4.54 -5.41 -1.31
C VAL A 103 5.57 -5.55 -2.43
N ALA A 104 5.70 -4.53 -3.28
CA ALA A 104 6.70 -4.50 -4.33
C ALA A 104 8.13 -4.59 -3.76
N ASP A 105 8.41 -3.84 -2.70
CA ASP A 105 9.71 -3.85 -2.01
C ASP A 105 10.01 -5.23 -1.41
N ALA A 106 9.03 -5.86 -0.75
CA ALA A 106 9.17 -7.20 -0.18
C ALA A 106 9.39 -8.27 -1.26
N VAL A 107 8.68 -8.19 -2.39
CA VAL A 107 8.87 -9.11 -3.53
C VAL A 107 10.26 -8.92 -4.14
N ALA A 108 10.71 -7.67 -4.33
CA ALA A 108 12.05 -7.39 -4.84
C ALA A 108 13.14 -7.93 -3.89
N ALA A 109 12.96 -7.76 -2.57
CA ALA A 109 13.88 -8.31 -1.57
C ALA A 109 13.92 -9.85 -1.59
N LEU A 110 12.76 -10.50 -1.74
CA LEU A 110 12.68 -11.97 -1.86
C LEU A 110 13.41 -12.46 -3.13
N GLU A 111 13.21 -11.81 -4.27
CA GLU A 111 13.87 -12.17 -5.52
C GLU A 111 15.39 -11.92 -5.45
N ALA A 112 15.83 -10.88 -4.75
CA ALA A 112 17.25 -10.68 -4.48
C ALA A 112 17.81 -11.82 -3.61
N TRP A 113 17.14 -12.17 -2.51
CA TRP A 113 17.57 -13.27 -1.63
C TRP A 113 17.65 -14.62 -2.37
N LYS A 114 16.70 -14.90 -3.27
CA LYS A 114 16.74 -16.13 -4.10
C LYS A 114 18.00 -16.21 -4.97
N LYS A 115 18.54 -15.09 -5.46
CA LYS A 115 19.80 -15.09 -6.23
C LYS A 115 20.98 -15.48 -5.37
N ASP A 116 20.97 -15.11 -4.09
CA ASP A 116 22.02 -15.45 -3.13
C ASP A 116 21.92 -16.89 -2.63
N LEU A 117 20.80 -17.57 -2.89
CA LEU A 117 20.53 -18.94 -2.42
C LEU A 117 21.61 -19.92 -2.86
N ALA A 118 22.10 -19.82 -4.10
CA ALA A 118 23.20 -20.68 -4.58
C ALA A 118 24.50 -20.49 -3.78
N THR A 119 24.82 -19.24 -3.42
CA THR A 119 26.01 -18.93 -2.59
C THR A 119 25.83 -19.43 -1.17
N ILE A 120 24.65 -19.22 -0.59
CA ILE A 120 24.30 -19.71 0.75
C ILE A 120 24.42 -21.25 0.80
N ARG A 121 23.90 -21.96 -0.21
CA ARG A 121 24.03 -23.41 -0.35
C ARG A 121 25.49 -23.87 -0.33
N LYS A 122 26.35 -23.24 -1.15
CA LYS A 122 27.78 -23.56 -1.19
C LYS A 122 28.50 -23.32 0.14
N LEU A 123 28.15 -22.24 0.85
CA LEU A 123 28.74 -21.95 2.17
C LEU A 123 28.34 -22.99 3.22
N ILE A 124 27.05 -23.40 3.23
CA ILE A 124 26.57 -24.49 4.09
C ILE A 124 27.31 -25.79 3.77
N GLY A 125 27.40 -26.15 2.48
CA GLY A 125 28.13 -27.34 2.02
C GLY A 125 29.60 -27.36 2.42
N LYS A 126 30.29 -26.22 2.27
CA LYS A 126 31.69 -26.05 2.72
C LYS A 126 31.83 -26.22 4.23
N GLY A 127 30.90 -25.68 5.02
CA GLY A 127 30.88 -25.84 6.47
C GLY A 127 30.74 -27.30 6.90
N LEU A 128 29.83 -28.05 6.28
CA LEU A 128 29.63 -29.48 6.52
C LEU A 128 30.88 -30.29 6.17
N ARG A 129 31.53 -30.01 5.03
CA ARG A 129 32.80 -30.67 4.65
C ARG A 129 33.92 -30.43 5.65
N LEU A 130 34.06 -29.19 6.13
CA LEU A 130 35.08 -28.86 7.13
C LEU A 130 34.81 -29.57 8.46
N GLN A 131 33.54 -29.68 8.87
CA GLN A 131 33.16 -30.46 10.04
C GLN A 131 33.52 -31.94 9.87
N ASP A 132 33.17 -32.54 8.73
CA ASP A 132 33.46 -33.96 8.46
C ASP A 132 34.97 -34.22 8.40
N ALA A 133 35.73 -33.31 7.77
CA ALA A 133 37.19 -33.38 7.72
C ALA A 133 37.82 -33.24 9.12
N ALA A 134 37.33 -32.32 9.96
CA ALA A 134 37.79 -32.15 11.33
C ALA A 134 37.49 -33.39 12.18
N ALA A 135 36.29 -33.97 12.05
CA ALA A 135 35.92 -35.20 12.74
C ALA A 135 36.80 -36.40 12.30
N ALA A 136 37.01 -36.57 10.99
CA ALA A 136 37.86 -37.62 10.44
C ALA A 136 39.33 -37.46 10.87
N ALA A 137 39.87 -36.25 10.82
CA ALA A 137 41.23 -35.95 11.26
C ALA A 137 41.41 -36.25 12.76
N ARG A 138 40.44 -35.85 13.59
CA ARG A 138 40.43 -36.15 15.02
C ARG A 138 40.39 -37.66 15.28
N GLN A 139 39.53 -38.40 14.57
CA GLN A 139 39.43 -39.85 14.70
C GLN A 139 40.73 -40.56 14.29
N SER A 140 41.33 -40.15 13.17
CA SER A 140 42.62 -40.66 12.70
C SER A 140 43.72 -40.41 13.73
N TYR A 141 43.78 -39.20 14.29
CA TYR A 141 44.74 -38.87 15.34
C TYR A 141 44.57 -39.74 16.59
N LEU A 142 43.33 -39.91 17.07
CA LEU A 142 43.04 -40.79 18.21
C LEU A 142 43.49 -42.23 17.93
N SER A 143 43.23 -42.76 16.74
CA SER A 143 43.72 -44.11 16.37
C SER A 143 45.24 -44.21 16.36
N GLN A 144 45.96 -43.18 15.89
CA GLN A 144 47.43 -43.15 15.90
C GLN A 144 47.99 -43.08 17.33
N VAL A 145 47.33 -42.33 18.22
CA VAL A 145 47.69 -42.27 19.64
C VAL A 145 47.47 -43.65 20.28
N ASP A 146 46.33 -44.29 20.03
CA ASP A 146 46.03 -45.63 20.54
C ASP A 146 47.03 -46.69 20.04
N ASP A 147 47.35 -46.67 18.74
CA ASP A 147 48.35 -47.58 18.16
C ASP A 147 49.75 -47.32 18.70
N SER A 148 50.09 -46.07 19.01
CA SER A 148 51.37 -45.73 19.64
C SER A 148 51.45 -46.28 21.06
N TYR A 149 50.35 -46.21 21.83
CA TYR A 149 50.29 -46.80 23.17
C TYR A 149 50.38 -48.32 23.18
N ARG A 150 50.07 -49.01 22.07
CA ARG A 150 50.26 -50.47 21.96
C ARG A 150 51.73 -50.88 21.80
N ARG A 151 52.63 -49.93 21.53
CA ARG A 151 54.07 -50.21 21.38
C ARG A 151 54.74 -50.32 22.76
N SER A 152 55.54 -51.36 22.95
CA SER A 152 56.16 -51.68 24.25
C SER A 152 57.07 -50.58 24.80
N GLU A 153 57.73 -49.85 23.90
CA GLU A 153 58.64 -48.75 24.22
C GLU A 153 57.89 -47.54 24.77
N VAL A 154 56.70 -47.27 24.22
CA VAL A 154 55.84 -46.16 24.65
C VAL A 154 55.17 -46.47 25.99
N MET A 155 54.73 -47.71 26.20
CA MET A 155 54.20 -48.15 27.51
C MET A 155 55.24 -48.01 28.63
N ALA A 156 56.52 -48.31 28.32
CA ALA A 156 57.61 -48.15 29.28
C ALA A 156 57.97 -46.67 29.55
N ALA A 157 57.77 -45.78 28.58
CA ALA A 157 58.05 -44.35 28.68
C ALA A 157 56.97 -43.53 29.43
N GLY A 158 55.77 -44.10 29.65
CA GLY A 158 54.67 -43.44 30.36
C GLY A 158 53.73 -42.65 29.44
N PRO A 159 52.83 -41.81 29.99
CA PRO A 159 51.79 -41.13 29.22
C PRO A 159 52.38 -40.14 28.20
N LEU A 160 51.86 -40.16 26.96
CA LEU A 160 52.35 -39.38 25.82
C LEU A 160 52.14 -37.85 25.94
N GLY A 161 51.40 -37.37 26.96
CA GLY A 161 51.19 -35.92 27.17
C GLY A 161 50.41 -35.21 26.05
N VAL A 162 49.67 -35.97 25.25
CA VAL A 162 48.95 -35.47 24.08
C VAL A 162 47.57 -34.91 24.47
N THR A 163 47.30 -33.66 24.09
CA THR A 163 45.97 -33.03 24.24
C THR A 163 45.29 -32.85 22.89
N VAL A 164 44.07 -33.38 22.76
CA VAL A 164 43.23 -33.21 21.58
C VAL A 164 42.33 -31.99 21.76
N PRO A 165 42.33 -31.02 20.83
CA PRO A 165 41.42 -29.88 20.87
C PRO A 165 39.95 -30.33 20.88
N ALA A 166 39.12 -29.64 21.65
CA ALA A 166 37.68 -29.85 21.64
C ALA A 166 37.09 -29.41 20.28
N MET A 167 36.02 -30.10 19.84
CA MET A 167 35.23 -29.63 18.71
C MET A 167 34.45 -28.38 19.12
N PRO A 168 34.15 -27.46 18.19
CA PRO A 168 33.27 -26.33 18.46
C PRO A 168 31.90 -26.79 18.96
N ASP A 169 31.29 -26.02 19.87
CA ASP A 169 30.00 -26.34 20.48
C ASP A 169 28.85 -26.29 19.47
N THR A 170 28.92 -25.35 18.51
CA THR A 170 27.93 -25.19 17.43
C THR A 170 28.46 -25.78 16.14
N LEU A 171 27.89 -26.92 15.74
CA LEU A 171 28.31 -27.63 14.54
C LEU A 171 27.32 -27.42 13.38
N PRO A 172 27.79 -27.25 12.14
CA PRO A 172 26.92 -27.13 10.97
C PRO A 172 25.82 -28.20 10.87
N ARG A 173 26.12 -29.47 11.18
CA ARG A 173 25.12 -30.57 11.21
C ARG A 173 24.02 -30.41 12.28
N GLN A 174 24.22 -29.61 13.32
CA GLN A 174 23.16 -29.30 14.31
C GLN A 174 22.18 -28.25 13.78
N LEU A 175 22.68 -27.28 13.01
CA LEU A 175 21.88 -26.21 12.40
C LEU A 175 21.15 -26.69 11.13
N PHE A 176 21.74 -27.65 10.41
CA PHE A 176 21.21 -28.18 9.16
C PHE A 176 21.17 -29.72 9.18
N PRO A 177 20.29 -30.34 9.99
CA PRO A 177 20.31 -31.79 10.24
C PRO A 177 19.94 -32.64 9.02
N ASN A 178 19.13 -32.10 8.10
CA ASN A 178 18.63 -32.81 6.92
C ASN A 178 19.32 -32.37 5.62
N TRP A 179 20.48 -31.68 5.71
CA TRP A 179 21.19 -31.21 4.52
C TRP A 179 22.06 -32.32 3.92
N GLU A 180 21.67 -32.80 2.74
CA GLU A 180 22.47 -33.73 1.96
C GLU A 180 23.41 -32.93 1.05
N LEU A 181 24.70 -33.28 1.05
CA LEU A 181 25.68 -32.67 0.16
C LEU A 181 25.43 -33.17 -1.27
N THR A 182 25.01 -32.28 -2.15
CA THR A 182 24.83 -32.55 -3.58
C THR A 182 25.99 -31.98 -4.41
N GLU A 183 26.14 -32.37 -5.68
CA GLU A 183 27.16 -31.80 -6.57
C GLU A 183 27.05 -30.28 -6.74
N GLU A 184 25.87 -29.70 -6.52
CA GLU A 184 25.62 -28.26 -6.58
C GLU A 184 26.15 -27.50 -5.36
N ASP A 185 26.33 -28.20 -4.23
CA ASP A 185 26.98 -27.69 -3.01
C ASP A 185 28.53 -27.77 -3.11
N LEU A 186 28.99 -28.33 -4.24
CA LEU A 186 30.32 -28.46 -4.88
C LEU A 186 31.23 -27.23 -4.86
#